data_AF-A0AAW3JP58-F1
#
_entry.id   AF-A0AAW3JP58-F1
#
_cell.length_a   1.000
_cell.length_b   1.000
_cell.length_c   1.000
_cell.angle_alpha   90.00
_cell.angle_beta   90.00
_cell.angle_gamma   90.00
#
_symmetry.space_group_name_H-M   'P 1'
#
loop_
_entity.id
_entity.type
_entity.pdbx_description
1 polymer ?
#
loop_
_entity_poly.entity_id
_entity_poly.type
_entity_poly.pdbx_seq_one_letter_code
_entity_poly.pdbx_strand_id
1 'polypeptide(L)'
;MYNENEKLQYKSIRVGMDDETAQEALNNLSNYLSRYYGKKVIILLDEYDTPMQEAYVNGYWEKLVGFTRSLFNATFKTNPYLERAIMTGITTAEYSAVRKFAMQTSNGSAKAETMSKESIFSDLNNLEIVTTLSTKYETSFGFTEEVFNALDEQGLPDEKSDVKKWYDGFIFGKQKDIYNPWSIINFLDKKEYNTYWADSSSNGLINNLVKKGSPCIKMMMETLLKEETIDVQINEQIVFSELDYSEDAVWSLMLASGYLKVVAAEPLVGNRRKARKYTLALTNLEIRFMFEDMILRWFSHAKMETNEFIRALINGDIESMNAYMNKVTLKTISYFDTGNIPSDEEPERFFHGFVLGLMVDQTENYIINSNRESGFGRYDIMLEPIEKTNDKYPGIVIEFKVINPRKENSLEETVEAALKQIDEKNYDAELIKRGVKEENIQHYGFAFRGKEVLIDGR
;
A
#
# COMPACT_ATOMS: atom_id res chain seq x y z
N MET A 1 41.56 -24.13 13.85
CA MET A 1 41.34 -25.16 14.88
C MET A 1 40.86 -24.45 16.13
N TYR A 2 39.65 -24.76 16.58
CA TYR A 2 38.97 -24.12 17.71
C TYR A 2 39.58 -24.52 19.06
N ASN A 3 39.71 -23.57 19.99
CA ASN A 3 39.94 -23.88 21.41
C ASN A 3 38.63 -24.34 22.08
N GLU A 4 38.70 -24.87 23.31
CA GLU A 4 37.52 -25.42 24.00
C GLU A 4 36.41 -24.38 24.25
N ASN A 5 36.77 -23.13 24.56
CA ASN A 5 35.79 -22.06 24.76
C ASN A 5 35.09 -21.70 23.43
N GLU A 6 35.84 -21.63 22.33
CA GLU A 6 35.28 -21.37 21.00
C GLU A 6 34.34 -22.50 20.56
N LYS A 7 34.65 -23.76 20.90
CA LYS A 7 33.73 -24.89 20.65
C LYS A 7 32.45 -24.77 21.46
N LEU A 8 32.53 -24.33 22.71
CA LEU A 8 31.34 -24.11 23.55
C LEU A 8 30.49 -22.95 23.01
N GLN A 9 31.12 -21.84 22.63
CA GLN A 9 30.46 -20.68 22.03
C GLN A 9 29.79 -21.04 20.70
N TYR A 10 30.47 -21.79 19.83
CA TYR A 10 29.84 -22.26 18.58
C TYR A 10 28.60 -23.14 18.85
N LYS A 11 28.65 -23.97 19.90
CA LYS A 11 27.52 -24.83 20.31
C LYS A 11 26.38 -24.07 21.00
N SER A 12 26.61 -22.86 21.52
CA SER A 12 25.54 -22.04 22.11
C SER A 12 24.66 -21.37 21.07
N ILE A 13 25.11 -21.29 19.81
CA ILE A 13 24.33 -20.76 18.68
C ILE A 13 23.27 -21.81 18.29
N ARG A 14 22.07 -21.67 18.86
CA ARG A 14 20.92 -22.55 18.63
C ARG A 14 19.61 -21.83 18.92
N VAL A 15 18.49 -22.44 18.55
CA VAL A 15 17.15 -21.93 18.89
C VAL A 15 17.05 -21.70 20.41
N GLY A 16 16.61 -20.50 20.79
CA GLY A 16 16.49 -20.08 22.20
C GLY A 16 17.78 -19.51 22.82
N MET A 17 18.82 -19.23 22.03
CA MET A 17 19.98 -18.45 22.48
C MET A 17 19.59 -17.03 22.91
N ASP A 18 20.41 -16.42 23.77
CA ASP A 18 20.26 -15.02 24.16
C ASP A 18 20.71 -14.04 23.06
N ASP A 19 20.28 -12.79 23.20
CA ASP A 19 20.55 -11.71 22.25
C ASP A 19 22.05 -11.45 22.06
N GLU A 20 22.85 -11.50 23.14
CA GLU A 20 24.29 -11.24 23.11
C GLU A 20 25.01 -12.30 22.26
N THR A 21 24.69 -13.58 22.49
CA THR A 21 25.21 -14.71 21.72
C THR A 21 24.88 -14.57 20.24
N ALA A 22 23.64 -14.20 19.90
CA ALA A 22 23.21 -14.02 18.53
C ALA A 22 23.87 -12.80 17.85
N GLN A 23 24.02 -11.68 18.58
CA GLN A 23 24.65 -10.46 18.08
C GLN A 23 26.13 -10.66 17.73
N GLU A 24 26.86 -11.48 18.48
CA GLU A 24 28.27 -11.75 18.21
C GLU A 24 28.52 -12.88 17.20
N ALA A 25 27.50 -13.69 16.89
CA ALA A 25 27.65 -14.94 16.13
C ALA A 25 28.36 -14.74 14.78
N LEU A 26 28.01 -13.71 14.02
CA LEU A 26 28.63 -13.42 12.72
C LEU A 26 30.08 -12.91 12.85
N ASN A 27 30.39 -12.13 13.88
CA ASN A 27 31.77 -11.69 14.15
C ASN A 27 32.66 -12.88 14.50
N ASN A 28 32.17 -13.75 15.39
CA ASN A 28 32.87 -14.98 15.77
C ASN A 28 33.08 -15.90 14.56
N LEU A 29 32.07 -16.10 13.72
CA LEU A 29 32.20 -16.85 12.48
C LEU A 29 33.23 -16.23 11.54
N SER A 30 33.24 -14.90 11.42
CA SER A 30 34.22 -14.16 10.61
C SER A 30 35.64 -14.39 11.09
N ASN A 31 35.87 -14.37 12.40
CA ASN A 31 37.16 -14.69 13.02
C ASN A 31 37.62 -16.11 12.63
N TYR A 32 36.74 -17.09 12.78
CA TYR A 32 37.05 -18.49 12.53
C TYR A 32 37.42 -18.76 11.07
N LEU A 33 36.62 -18.24 10.14
CA LEU A 33 36.88 -18.33 8.71
C LEU A 33 38.17 -17.61 8.33
N SER A 34 38.38 -16.40 8.86
CA SER A 34 39.58 -15.62 8.57
C SER A 34 40.86 -16.30 9.03
N ARG A 35 40.87 -16.87 10.24
CA ARG A 35 41.99 -17.65 10.77
C ARG A 35 42.27 -18.93 9.98
N TYR A 36 41.22 -19.61 9.51
CA TYR A 36 41.37 -20.86 8.78
C TYR A 36 41.91 -20.63 7.36
N TYR A 37 41.36 -19.65 6.64
CA TYR A 37 41.73 -19.37 5.24
C TYR A 37 42.86 -18.35 5.09
N GLY A 38 43.27 -17.67 6.16
CA GLY A 38 44.30 -16.62 6.12
C GLY A 38 43.87 -15.38 5.34
N LYS A 39 42.56 -15.16 5.18
CA LYS A 39 41.96 -14.06 4.40
C LYS A 39 40.78 -13.48 5.16
N LYS A 40 40.62 -12.16 5.11
CA LYS A 40 39.42 -11.49 5.63
C LYS A 40 38.15 -11.95 4.89
N VAL A 41 37.01 -11.86 5.57
CA VAL A 41 35.72 -12.35 5.06
C VAL A 41 34.98 -11.28 4.27
N ILE A 42 34.16 -11.72 3.33
CA ILE A 42 33.15 -10.89 2.67
C ILE A 42 31.79 -11.33 3.20
N ILE A 43 30.95 -10.39 3.61
CA ILE A 43 29.59 -10.66 4.10
C ILE A 43 28.60 -10.13 3.07
N LEU A 44 27.72 -11.01 2.58
CA LEU A 44 26.58 -10.65 1.74
C LEU A 44 25.33 -10.87 2.58
N LEU A 45 24.61 -9.80 2.89
CA LEU A 45 23.41 -9.84 3.71
C LEU A 45 22.22 -9.40 2.87
N ASP A 46 21.42 -10.37 2.47
CA ASP A 46 20.21 -10.13 1.68
C ASP A 46 19.00 -9.90 2.57
N GLU A 47 18.04 -9.13 2.05
CA GLU A 47 16.77 -8.77 2.69
C GLU A 47 16.90 -8.37 4.16
N TYR A 48 17.90 -7.54 4.47
CA TYR A 48 18.21 -7.20 5.86
C TYR A 48 17.04 -6.50 6.58
N ASP A 49 16.15 -5.86 5.83
CA ASP A 49 15.04 -5.08 6.34
C ASP A 49 13.71 -5.86 6.42
N THR A 50 13.61 -7.07 5.86
CA THR A 50 12.41 -7.91 5.98
C THR A 50 12.03 -8.17 7.44
N PRO A 51 12.95 -8.56 8.35
CA PRO A 51 12.63 -8.70 9.77
C PRO A 51 12.11 -7.39 10.38
N MET A 52 12.65 -6.26 9.94
CA MET A 52 12.23 -4.93 10.40
C MET A 52 10.79 -4.63 9.99
N GLN A 53 10.45 -4.89 8.72
CA GLN A 53 9.08 -4.73 8.21
C GLN A 53 8.08 -5.59 9.01
N GLU A 54 8.42 -6.85 9.28
CA GLU A 54 7.58 -7.75 10.08
C GLU A 54 7.44 -7.25 11.53
N ALA A 55 8.51 -6.75 12.14
CA ALA A 55 8.45 -6.19 13.50
C ALA A 55 7.58 -4.94 13.60
N TYR A 56 7.56 -4.13 12.53
CA TYR A 56 6.68 -2.97 12.43
C TYR A 56 5.21 -3.41 12.37
N VAL A 57 4.88 -4.35 11.48
CA VAL A 57 3.50 -4.86 11.31
C VAL A 57 2.98 -5.52 12.59
N ASN A 58 3.83 -6.25 13.30
CA ASN A 58 3.47 -7.04 14.48
C ASN A 58 3.73 -6.32 15.83
N GLY A 59 4.16 -5.07 15.82
CA GLY A 59 4.27 -4.23 17.03
C GLY A 59 5.43 -4.54 17.97
N TYR A 60 6.49 -5.19 17.51
CA TYR A 60 7.73 -5.44 18.29
C TYR A 60 8.96 -4.71 17.75
N TRP A 61 8.73 -3.67 16.95
CA TRP A 61 9.75 -2.82 16.30
C TRP A 61 10.89 -2.39 17.22
N GLU A 62 10.61 -1.76 18.37
CA GLU A 62 11.65 -1.21 19.25
C GLU A 62 12.67 -2.27 19.72
N LYS A 63 12.19 -3.48 20.01
CA LYS A 63 13.05 -4.60 20.44
C LYS A 63 13.98 -5.04 19.30
N LEU A 64 13.41 -5.19 18.10
CA LEU A 64 14.19 -5.65 16.94
C LEU A 64 15.20 -4.60 16.46
N VAL A 65 14.86 -3.30 16.50
CA VAL A 65 15.81 -2.22 16.21
C VAL A 65 17.02 -2.32 17.13
N GLY A 66 16.78 -2.46 18.43
CA GLY A 66 17.85 -2.58 19.43
C GLY A 66 18.79 -3.76 19.14
N PHE A 67 18.20 -4.93 18.89
CA PHE A 67 18.93 -6.14 18.52
C PHE A 67 19.75 -5.96 17.23
N THR A 68 19.11 -5.47 16.17
CA THR A 68 19.72 -5.31 14.84
C THR A 68 20.89 -4.34 14.86
N ARG A 69 20.77 -3.23 15.62
CA ARG A 69 21.88 -2.27 15.77
C ARG A 69 23.09 -2.93 16.42
N SER A 70 22.90 -3.70 17.49
CA SER A 70 24.01 -4.41 18.15
C SER A 70 24.63 -5.46 17.23
N LEU A 71 23.81 -6.24 16.52
CA LEU A 71 24.26 -7.23 15.54
C LEU A 71 25.07 -6.57 14.42
N PHE A 72 24.58 -5.47 13.82
CA PHE A 72 25.25 -4.77 12.74
C PHE A 72 26.52 -4.07 13.22
N ASN A 73 26.53 -3.53 14.43
CA ASN A 73 27.73 -2.98 15.04
C ASN A 73 28.83 -4.06 15.17
N ALA A 74 28.50 -5.20 15.77
CA ALA A 74 29.41 -6.34 15.92
C ALA A 74 29.86 -6.90 14.57
N THR A 75 28.98 -6.95 13.57
CA THR A 75 29.24 -7.59 12.28
C THR A 75 30.01 -6.69 11.31
N PHE A 76 29.67 -5.40 11.24
CA PHE A 76 30.12 -4.49 10.18
C PHE A 76 31.00 -3.33 10.67
N LYS A 77 30.86 -2.87 11.92
CA LYS A 77 31.64 -1.74 12.45
C LYS A 77 32.90 -2.21 13.16
N THR A 78 32.75 -3.11 14.13
CA THR A 78 33.83 -3.51 15.05
C THR A 78 34.53 -4.80 14.64
N ASN A 79 34.10 -5.43 13.53
CA ASN A 79 34.64 -6.69 13.03
C ASN A 79 36.01 -6.49 12.33
N PRO A 80 37.14 -6.86 12.95
CA PRO A 80 38.46 -6.68 12.33
C PRO A 80 38.72 -7.66 11.19
N TYR A 81 37.88 -8.70 11.07
CA TYR A 81 38.01 -9.77 10.10
C TYR A 81 37.24 -9.49 8.81
N LEU A 82 36.45 -8.43 8.75
CA LEU A 82 35.69 -8.03 7.59
C LEU A 82 36.59 -7.32 6.56
N GLU A 83 36.51 -7.76 5.31
CA GLU A 83 37.10 -7.08 4.14
C GLU A 83 36.10 -6.11 3.52
N ARG A 84 34.89 -6.61 3.23
CA ARG A 84 33.81 -5.85 2.60
C ARG A 84 32.46 -6.47 2.94
N ALA A 85 31.42 -5.65 2.98
CA ALA A 85 30.04 -6.11 3.07
C ALA A 85 29.21 -5.57 1.90
N ILE A 86 28.21 -6.33 1.48
CA ILE A 86 27.12 -5.88 0.62
C ILE A 86 25.83 -6.22 1.36
N MET A 87 24.94 -5.25 1.42
CA MET A 87 23.62 -5.39 2.04
C MET A 87 22.56 -5.05 1.00
N THR A 88 21.55 -5.89 0.87
CA THR A 88 20.40 -5.66 -0.01
C THR A 88 19.12 -5.67 0.82
N GLY A 89 18.19 -4.82 0.42
CA GLY A 89 16.94 -4.56 1.12
C GLY A 89 16.16 -3.48 0.39
N ILE A 90 14.90 -3.31 0.76
CA ILE A 90 13.99 -2.35 0.12
C ILE A 90 14.22 -0.94 0.70
N THR A 91 14.44 -0.86 2.00
CA THR A 91 14.44 0.39 2.76
C THR A 91 15.81 0.64 3.38
N THR A 92 16.24 1.89 3.45
CA THR A 92 17.46 2.27 4.20
C THR A 92 17.26 2.27 5.73
N ALA A 93 16.11 1.74 6.20
CA ALA A 93 15.72 1.53 7.60
C ALA A 93 16.18 2.62 8.58
N GLU A 94 15.94 3.89 8.23
CA GLU A 94 16.08 4.96 9.20
C GLU A 94 14.93 4.89 10.22
N TYR A 95 15.21 5.19 11.48
CA TYR A 95 14.20 5.27 12.52
C TYR A 95 14.30 6.61 13.25
N SER A 96 13.18 7.14 13.71
CA SER A 96 13.20 8.24 14.67
C SER A 96 13.02 7.65 16.06
N ALA A 97 14.08 7.64 16.86
CA ALA A 97 13.96 7.37 18.28
C ALA A 97 13.22 8.55 18.92
N VAL A 98 11.92 8.41 19.14
CA VAL A 98 11.19 9.30 20.03
C VAL A 98 11.64 8.97 21.45
N ARG A 99 12.66 9.66 21.95
CA ARG A 99 12.95 9.61 23.39
C ARG A 99 11.83 10.34 24.11
N LYS A 100 10.78 9.62 24.54
CA LYS A 100 9.80 10.11 25.51
C LYS A 100 10.49 10.32 26.87
N PHE A 101 11.25 11.40 27.02
CA PHE A 101 11.60 11.94 28.35
C PHE A 101 10.56 12.97 28.77
N ALA A 102 9.30 12.56 28.85
CA ALA A 102 8.28 13.34 29.53
C ALA A 102 8.37 13.08 31.05
N MET A 103 9.35 13.68 31.72
CA MET A 103 9.19 13.99 33.14
C MET A 103 8.75 15.45 33.21
N GLN A 104 7.52 15.68 33.70
CA GLN A 104 7.13 17.00 34.16
C GLN A 104 8.19 17.49 35.13
N THR A 105 8.85 18.59 34.83
CA THR A 105 9.61 19.30 35.84
C THR A 105 8.62 19.88 36.84
N SER A 106 9.01 19.94 38.11
CA SER A 106 8.17 20.39 39.23
C SER A 106 7.63 21.82 39.09
N ASN A 107 8.05 22.56 38.07
CA ASN A 107 7.64 23.91 37.72
C ASN A 107 6.70 24.01 36.51
N GLY A 108 6.18 22.89 36.00
CA GLY A 108 5.13 22.89 34.97
C GLY A 108 5.60 23.22 33.55
N SER A 109 6.90 23.27 33.27
CA SER A 109 7.42 23.39 31.90
C SER A 109 7.54 22.03 31.22
N ALA A 110 7.03 21.92 29.99
CA ALA A 110 7.30 20.78 29.12
C ALA A 110 8.73 20.93 28.55
N LYS A 111 9.59 19.94 28.74
CA LYS A 111 10.82 19.83 27.95
C LYS A 111 10.42 19.52 26.51
N ALA A 112 10.94 20.28 25.57
CA ALA A 112 10.76 20.02 24.14
C ALA A 112 11.17 18.57 23.84
N GLU A 113 10.24 17.81 23.25
CA GLU A 113 10.55 16.50 22.69
C GLU A 113 11.60 16.71 21.60
N THR A 114 12.78 16.13 21.79
CA THR A 114 13.80 16.08 20.74
C THR A 114 13.66 14.73 20.07
N MET A 115 13.04 14.72 18.89
CA MET A 115 13.10 13.57 18.00
C MET A 115 14.54 13.43 17.51
N SER A 116 15.26 12.38 17.92
CA SER A 116 16.53 12.03 17.29
C SER A 116 16.25 11.02 16.17
N LYS A 117 16.51 11.44 14.93
CA LYS A 117 16.60 10.51 13.80
C LYS A 117 17.87 9.68 14.00
N GLU A 118 17.71 8.41 14.32
CA GLU A 118 18.79 7.43 14.50
C GLU A 118 18.57 6.27 13.51
N SER A 119 19.47 6.12 12.55
CA SER A 119 19.44 4.97 11.63
C SER A 119 19.96 3.70 12.32
N ILE A 120 19.47 2.51 11.94
CA ILE A 120 20.14 1.23 12.31
C ILE A 120 21.59 1.18 11.79
N PHE A 121 21.90 2.03 10.80
CA PHE A 121 23.21 2.24 10.22
C PHE A 121 23.99 3.42 10.80
N SER A 122 23.44 4.16 11.75
CA SER A 122 24.09 5.35 12.33
C SER A 122 25.46 5.05 12.93
N ASP A 123 25.67 3.80 13.35
CA ASP A 123 26.94 3.32 13.85
C ASP A 123 27.91 2.87 12.75
N LEU A 124 27.47 2.62 11.51
CA LEU A 124 28.33 2.12 10.45
C LEU A 124 29.11 3.26 9.79
N ASN A 125 30.38 2.99 9.50
CA ASN A 125 31.26 3.95 8.82
C ASN A 125 31.32 3.63 7.32
N ASN A 126 31.39 4.67 6.48
CA ASN A 126 31.63 4.56 5.03
C ASN A 126 30.58 3.77 4.23
N LEU A 127 29.31 3.80 4.65
CA LEU A 127 28.22 3.17 3.90
C LEU A 127 27.93 3.96 2.63
N GLU A 128 28.09 3.32 1.47
CA GLU A 128 27.60 3.85 0.20
C GLU A 128 26.19 3.32 -0.06
N ILE A 129 25.21 4.23 -0.12
CA ILE A 129 23.81 3.87 -0.34
C ILE A 129 23.54 3.94 -1.85
N VAL A 130 23.05 2.83 -2.42
CA VAL A 130 22.60 2.73 -3.81
C VAL A 130 21.10 2.47 -3.79
N THR A 131 20.35 3.36 -4.44
CA THR A 131 18.88 3.39 -4.45
C THR A 131 18.34 3.14 -5.85
N THR A 132 17.02 3.00 -5.99
CA THR A 132 16.36 2.90 -7.30
C THR A 132 16.60 4.12 -8.20
N LEU A 133 16.88 5.30 -7.64
CA LEU A 133 17.17 6.52 -8.41
C LEU A 133 18.68 6.68 -8.72
N SER A 134 19.52 5.80 -8.19
CA SER A 134 20.96 5.81 -8.42
C SER A 134 21.31 5.25 -9.81
N THR A 135 22.31 5.83 -10.46
CA THR A 135 22.82 5.32 -11.75
C THR A 135 23.83 4.19 -11.60
N LYS A 136 24.31 3.95 -10.37
CA LYS A 136 25.23 2.87 -10.08
C LYS A 136 24.49 1.54 -10.16
N TYR A 137 25.01 0.61 -10.96
CA TYR A 137 24.42 -0.72 -11.20
C TYR A 137 23.04 -0.70 -11.88
N GLU A 138 22.66 0.39 -12.55
CA GLU A 138 21.33 0.55 -13.14
C GLU A 138 20.91 -0.55 -14.13
N THR A 139 21.88 -1.29 -14.70
CA THR A 139 21.64 -2.44 -15.60
C THR A 139 21.74 -3.81 -14.91
N SER A 140 21.87 -3.87 -13.59
CA SER A 140 22.14 -5.12 -12.85
C SER A 140 20.95 -5.63 -12.02
N PHE A 141 19.81 -4.93 -12.04
CA PHE A 141 18.65 -5.21 -11.16
C PHE A 141 17.53 -6.03 -11.82
N GLY A 142 17.64 -6.37 -13.11
CA GLY A 142 16.64 -7.15 -13.84
C GLY A 142 17.11 -7.48 -15.25
N PHE A 143 16.20 -8.04 -16.05
CA PHE A 143 16.47 -8.29 -17.46
C PHE A 143 16.17 -7.06 -18.31
N THR A 144 16.82 -6.93 -19.46
CA THR A 144 16.62 -5.87 -20.44
C THR A 144 16.26 -6.45 -21.82
N GLU A 145 17.03 -6.15 -22.87
CA GLU A 145 16.78 -6.62 -24.24
C GLU A 145 16.83 -8.15 -24.38
N GLU A 146 17.50 -8.85 -23.46
CA GLU A 146 17.60 -10.31 -23.46
C GLU A 146 16.25 -11.03 -23.36
N VAL A 147 15.21 -10.38 -22.82
CA VAL A 147 13.85 -10.94 -22.77
C VAL A 147 13.32 -11.24 -24.16
N PHE A 148 13.55 -10.35 -25.13
CA PHE A 148 13.06 -10.54 -26.49
C PHE A 148 13.78 -11.66 -27.22
N ASN A 149 15.09 -11.81 -26.98
CA ASN A 149 15.86 -12.94 -27.50
C ASN A 149 15.35 -14.26 -26.90
N ALA A 150 15.09 -14.29 -25.59
CA ALA A 150 14.55 -15.47 -24.92
C ALA A 150 13.15 -15.85 -25.47
N LEU A 151 12.30 -14.86 -25.77
CA LEU A 151 11.01 -15.11 -26.43
C LEU A 151 11.18 -15.69 -27.84
N ASP A 152 12.11 -15.17 -28.64
CA ASP A 152 12.40 -15.68 -29.98
C ASP A 152 12.91 -17.13 -29.93
N GLU A 153 13.85 -17.43 -29.03
CA GLU A 153 14.39 -18.79 -28.83
C GLU A 153 13.32 -19.78 -28.37
N GLN A 154 12.28 -19.29 -27.69
CA GLN A 154 11.13 -20.08 -27.24
C GLN A 154 9.99 -20.15 -28.27
N GLY A 155 10.17 -19.54 -29.45
CA GLY A 155 9.16 -19.54 -30.51
C GLY A 155 7.94 -18.66 -30.22
N LEU A 156 8.11 -17.59 -29.44
CA LEU A 156 7.04 -16.66 -29.00
C LEU A 156 7.30 -15.19 -29.42
N PRO A 157 7.65 -14.91 -30.69
CA PRO A 157 7.93 -13.55 -31.13
C PRO A 157 6.71 -12.63 -31.03
N ASP A 158 5.50 -13.17 -31.17
CA ASP A 158 4.24 -12.42 -31.15
C ASP A 158 3.85 -11.95 -29.74
N GLU A 159 4.40 -12.57 -28.69
CA GLU A 159 4.10 -12.25 -27.28
C GLU A 159 4.88 -11.02 -26.77
N LYS A 160 5.87 -10.50 -27.53
CA LYS A 160 6.77 -9.41 -27.07
C LYS A 160 6.02 -8.17 -26.56
N SER A 161 4.97 -7.76 -27.27
CA SER A 161 4.17 -6.59 -26.88
C SER A 161 3.48 -6.81 -25.53
N ASP A 162 2.87 -7.98 -25.34
CA ASP A 162 2.07 -8.26 -24.16
C ASP A 162 2.94 -8.62 -22.95
N VAL A 163 4.06 -9.32 -23.16
CA VAL A 163 5.12 -9.49 -22.15
C VAL A 163 5.66 -8.15 -21.67
N LYS A 164 5.85 -7.18 -22.58
CA LYS A 164 6.24 -5.81 -22.20
C LYS A 164 5.17 -5.16 -21.31
N LYS A 165 3.90 -5.19 -21.69
CA LYS A 165 2.82 -4.62 -20.86
C LYS A 165 2.73 -5.26 -19.46
N TRP A 166 2.93 -6.59 -19.39
CA TRP A 166 2.80 -7.34 -18.16
C TRP A 166 3.97 -7.18 -17.21
N TYR A 167 5.19 -7.25 -17.72
CA TYR A 167 6.37 -7.49 -16.89
C TYR A 167 7.47 -6.43 -17.02
N ASP A 168 7.35 -5.52 -18.00
CA ASP A 168 8.25 -4.38 -18.13
C ASP A 168 7.76 -3.16 -17.34
N GLY A 169 8.68 -2.32 -16.92
CA GLY A 169 8.37 -0.99 -16.42
C GLY A 169 9.21 -0.54 -15.24
N PHE A 170 10.11 -1.40 -14.76
CA PHE A 170 11.06 -0.99 -13.74
C PHE A 170 12.06 0.00 -14.33
N ILE A 171 12.38 1.03 -13.55
CA ILE A 171 13.31 2.08 -13.93
C ILE A 171 14.32 2.22 -12.79
N PHE A 172 15.58 2.01 -13.10
CA PHE A 172 16.69 2.21 -12.17
C PHE A 172 17.61 3.29 -12.73
N GLY A 173 17.85 4.35 -11.96
CA GLY A 173 18.63 5.50 -12.41
C GLY A 173 18.09 6.08 -13.72
N LYS A 174 18.82 5.90 -14.82
CA LYS A 174 18.42 6.31 -16.17
C LYS A 174 17.98 5.14 -17.04
N GLN A 175 18.24 3.91 -16.62
CA GLN A 175 17.90 2.71 -17.37
C GLN A 175 16.40 2.45 -17.27
N LYS A 176 15.78 2.34 -18.44
CA LYS A 176 14.39 1.95 -18.61
C LYS A 176 14.30 0.54 -19.16
N ASP A 177 13.07 0.07 -19.32
CA ASP A 177 12.76 -1.19 -19.96
C ASP A 177 13.39 -2.40 -19.22
N ILE A 178 13.32 -2.35 -17.88
CA ILE A 178 13.81 -3.42 -17.01
C ILE A 178 12.63 -4.31 -16.62
N TYR A 179 12.83 -5.61 -16.79
CA TYR A 179 11.86 -6.66 -16.49
C TYR A 179 12.22 -7.40 -15.21
N ASN A 180 11.20 -7.79 -14.44
CA ASN A 180 11.38 -8.65 -13.28
C ASN A 180 11.83 -10.06 -13.73
N PRO A 181 13.00 -10.54 -13.26
CA PRO A 181 13.51 -11.85 -13.68
C PRO A 181 12.59 -13.02 -13.35
N TRP A 182 11.97 -13.00 -12.17
CA TRP A 182 11.09 -14.06 -11.71
C TRP A 182 9.83 -14.16 -12.55
N SER A 183 9.22 -13.01 -12.87
CA SER A 183 8.03 -12.97 -13.74
C SER A 183 8.33 -13.48 -15.15
N ILE A 184 9.46 -13.07 -15.74
CA ILE A 184 9.86 -13.54 -17.09
C ILE A 184 10.16 -15.04 -17.09
N ILE A 185 10.92 -15.56 -16.12
CA ILE A 185 11.24 -16.99 -16.06
C ILE A 185 9.96 -17.82 -15.94
N ASN A 186 9.01 -17.40 -15.09
CA ASN A 186 7.74 -18.11 -14.93
C ASN A 186 6.86 -18.03 -16.18
N PHE A 187 6.80 -16.88 -16.85
CA PHE A 187 6.08 -16.75 -18.12
C PHE A 187 6.69 -17.67 -19.18
N LEU A 188 8.02 -17.69 -19.31
CA LEU A 188 8.70 -18.55 -20.28
C LEU A 188 8.53 -20.04 -19.97
N ASP A 189 8.39 -20.43 -18.70
CA ASP A 189 8.13 -21.82 -18.31
C ASP A 189 6.67 -22.22 -18.57
N LYS A 190 5.72 -21.42 -18.10
CA LYS A 190 4.28 -21.76 -18.07
C LYS A 190 3.51 -21.33 -19.31
N LYS A 191 4.02 -20.34 -20.05
CA LYS A 191 3.37 -19.69 -21.20
C LYS A 191 2.02 -19.07 -20.87
N GLU A 192 1.85 -18.59 -19.64
CA GLU A 192 0.63 -17.97 -19.14
C GLU A 192 0.96 -16.65 -18.47
N TYR A 193 0.06 -15.67 -18.58
CA TYR A 193 0.19 -14.41 -17.85
C TYR A 193 -0.35 -14.57 -16.43
N ASN A 194 0.45 -14.14 -15.45
CA ASN A 194 0.08 -14.17 -14.04
C ASN A 194 0.90 -13.18 -13.20
N THR A 195 0.49 -12.96 -11.96
CA THR A 195 1.12 -12.10 -10.94
C THR A 195 2.27 -12.83 -10.22
N TYR A 196 3.24 -13.36 -10.96
CA TYR A 196 4.30 -14.23 -10.46
C TYR A 196 5.17 -13.66 -9.33
N TRP A 197 5.66 -12.43 -9.48
CA TRP A 197 6.42 -11.73 -8.45
C TRP A 197 5.49 -11.22 -7.35
N ALA A 198 4.41 -10.58 -7.75
CA ALA A 198 3.49 -9.92 -6.83
C ALA A 198 2.78 -10.86 -5.85
N ASP A 199 2.49 -12.11 -6.25
CA ASP A 199 1.90 -13.12 -5.37
C ASP A 199 2.92 -13.74 -4.40
N SER A 200 4.21 -13.66 -4.75
CA SER A 200 5.30 -14.21 -3.94
C SER A 200 5.85 -13.25 -2.89
N SER A 201 5.55 -11.95 -3.00
CA SER A 201 6.04 -10.91 -2.09
C SER A 201 5.18 -10.79 -0.82
N SER A 202 5.82 -10.51 0.33
CA SER A 202 5.12 -10.17 1.57
C SER A 202 4.51 -8.77 1.45
N ASN A 203 3.28 -8.69 0.93
CA ASN A 203 2.57 -7.43 0.71
C ASN A 203 1.88 -6.89 1.97
N GLY A 204 2.13 -7.50 3.15
CA GLY A 204 1.44 -7.20 4.39
C GLY A 204 1.56 -5.74 4.82
N LEU A 205 2.76 -5.17 4.72
CA LEU A 205 3.02 -3.78 5.08
C LEU A 205 2.26 -2.80 4.16
N ILE A 206 2.40 -2.94 2.84
CA ILE A 206 1.71 -2.09 1.87
C ILE A 206 0.20 -2.21 2.00
N ASN A 207 -0.31 -3.44 2.12
CA ASN A 207 -1.73 -3.68 2.35
C ASN A 207 -2.24 -2.92 3.58
N ASN A 208 -1.50 -2.96 4.69
CA ASN A 208 -1.85 -2.24 5.92
C ASN A 208 -1.84 -0.71 5.69
N LEU A 209 -0.78 -0.18 5.06
CA LEU A 209 -0.64 1.26 4.78
C LEU A 209 -1.73 1.80 3.85
N VAL A 210 -2.09 1.07 2.80
CA VAL A 210 -3.17 1.47 1.87
C VAL A 210 -4.53 1.34 2.56
N LYS A 211 -4.76 0.26 3.32
CA LYS A 211 -6.03 0.02 4.00
C LYS A 211 -6.32 1.04 5.09
N LYS A 212 -5.35 1.34 5.94
CA LYS A 212 -5.44 2.31 7.05
C LYS A 212 -5.07 3.73 6.65
N GLY A 213 -4.54 3.91 5.44
CA GLY A 213 -4.09 5.20 4.94
C GLY A 213 -5.20 6.24 4.86
N SER A 214 -4.77 7.49 4.75
CA SER A 214 -5.65 8.65 4.64
C SER A 214 -6.58 8.55 3.41
N PRO A 215 -7.65 9.35 3.36
CA PRO A 215 -8.46 9.47 2.15
C PRO A 215 -7.67 9.87 0.91
N CYS A 216 -6.62 10.68 1.06
CA CYS A 216 -5.75 11.10 -0.04
C CYS A 216 -5.03 9.89 -0.65
N ILE A 217 -4.46 9.01 0.19
CA ILE A 217 -3.84 7.75 -0.28
C ILE A 217 -4.83 6.93 -1.10
N LYS A 218 -6.07 6.77 -0.61
CA LYS A 218 -7.11 5.99 -1.30
C LYS A 218 -7.48 6.58 -2.67
N MET A 219 -7.67 7.90 -2.75
CA MET A 219 -7.95 8.60 -4.01
C MET A 219 -6.80 8.47 -5.00
N MET A 220 -5.56 8.65 -4.55
CA MET A 220 -4.37 8.52 -5.40
C MET A 220 -4.16 7.08 -5.86
N MET A 221 -4.47 6.09 -5.03
CA MET A 221 -4.50 4.68 -5.45
C MET A 221 -5.56 4.41 -6.51
N GLU A 222 -6.75 5.01 -6.39
CA GLU A 222 -7.78 4.92 -7.43
C GLU A 222 -7.30 5.52 -8.77
N THR A 223 -6.64 6.68 -8.74
CA THR A 223 -5.98 7.28 -9.90
C THR A 223 -4.97 6.31 -10.53
N LEU A 224 -4.09 5.72 -9.71
CA LEU A 224 -3.09 4.76 -10.18
C LEU A 224 -3.72 3.52 -10.84
N LEU A 225 -4.80 2.99 -10.27
CA LEU A 225 -5.53 1.83 -10.82
C LEU A 225 -6.21 2.12 -12.16
N LYS A 226 -6.51 3.40 -12.46
CA LYS A 226 -6.99 3.87 -13.77
C LYS A 226 -5.85 4.07 -14.78
N GLU A 227 -4.63 3.61 -14.47
CA GLU A 227 -3.41 3.81 -15.26
C GLU A 227 -2.99 5.29 -15.40
N GLU A 228 -3.51 6.15 -14.54
CA GLU A 228 -3.12 7.55 -14.46
C GLU A 228 -1.90 7.74 -13.54
N THR A 229 -1.35 8.95 -13.53
CA THR A 229 -0.17 9.29 -12.73
C THR A 229 -0.52 10.10 -11.50
N ILE A 230 0.28 9.94 -10.45
CA ILE A 230 0.23 10.77 -9.23
C ILE A 230 1.49 11.59 -9.08
N ASP A 231 1.39 12.65 -8.27
CA ASP A 231 2.37 13.71 -8.21
C ASP A 231 2.77 13.97 -6.75
N VAL A 232 3.94 13.49 -6.34
CA VAL A 232 4.34 13.38 -4.91
C VAL A 232 5.77 13.84 -4.66
N GLN A 233 6.13 14.04 -3.39
CA GLN A 233 7.53 14.15 -2.99
C GLN A 233 8.06 12.79 -2.57
N ILE A 234 9.32 12.51 -2.89
CA ILE A 234 9.97 11.25 -2.55
C ILE A 234 11.19 11.51 -1.70
N ASN A 235 11.32 10.71 -0.65
CA ASN A 235 12.50 10.61 0.17
C ASN A 235 13.11 9.21 0.01
N GLU A 236 14.30 9.14 -0.58
CA GLU A 236 15.02 7.86 -0.76
C GLU A 236 15.47 7.24 0.57
N GLN A 237 15.53 8.04 1.64
CA GLN A 237 15.81 7.59 3.00
C GLN A 237 14.50 7.45 3.78
N ILE A 238 13.85 6.30 3.63
CA ILE A 238 12.56 6.04 4.26
C ILE A 238 12.75 5.84 5.77
N VAL A 239 11.99 6.63 6.54
CA VAL A 239 11.92 6.51 7.99
C VAL A 239 10.65 5.74 8.35
N PHE A 240 10.77 4.54 8.93
CA PHE A 240 9.61 3.68 9.21
C PHE A 240 8.58 4.35 10.12
N SER A 241 9.03 5.09 11.12
CA SER A 241 8.12 5.81 12.03
C SER A 241 7.33 6.92 11.35
N GLU A 242 7.74 7.38 10.17
CA GLU A 242 6.99 8.37 9.38
C GLU A 242 5.84 7.72 8.58
N LEU A 243 5.84 6.40 8.39
CA LEU A 243 4.80 5.69 7.62
C LEU A 243 3.39 5.83 8.22
N ASP A 244 3.29 6.06 9.53
CA ASP A 244 2.01 6.23 10.22
C ASP A 244 1.33 7.58 9.96
N TYR A 245 2.07 8.60 9.50
CA TYR A 245 1.55 9.97 9.38
C TYR A 245 2.01 10.74 8.13
N SER A 246 2.90 10.18 7.31
CA SER A 246 3.44 10.81 6.11
C SER A 246 3.06 10.03 4.87
N GLU A 247 2.18 10.61 4.05
CA GLU A 247 1.79 10.03 2.75
C GLU A 247 2.99 9.91 1.81
N ASP A 248 3.87 10.91 1.79
CA ASP A 248 5.12 10.89 1.01
C ASP A 248 6.02 9.71 1.40
N ALA A 249 6.04 9.30 2.67
CA ALA A 249 6.80 8.13 3.12
C ALA A 249 6.21 6.82 2.56
N VAL A 250 4.88 6.72 2.49
CA VAL A 250 4.19 5.57 1.88
C VAL A 250 4.52 5.46 0.39
N TRP A 251 4.46 6.57 -0.34
CA TRP A 251 4.81 6.59 -1.76
C TRP A 251 6.30 6.31 -2.02
N SER A 252 7.17 6.82 -1.16
CA SER A 252 8.61 6.53 -1.20
C SER A 252 8.88 5.04 -1.01
N LEU A 253 8.19 4.40 -0.05
CA LEU A 253 8.27 2.95 0.17
C LEU A 253 7.77 2.18 -1.05
N MET A 254 6.61 2.53 -1.61
CA MET A 254 6.07 1.84 -2.78
C MET A 254 7.00 1.92 -4.00
N LEU A 255 7.66 3.07 -4.20
CA LEU A 255 8.67 3.25 -5.24
C LEU A 255 9.92 2.39 -4.96
N ALA A 256 10.42 2.39 -3.72
CA ALA A 256 11.59 1.60 -3.35
C ALA A 256 11.34 0.09 -3.47
N SER A 257 10.11 -0.36 -3.20
CA SER A 257 9.67 -1.75 -3.40
C SER A 257 9.44 -2.13 -4.86
N GLY A 258 9.45 -1.18 -5.79
CA GLY A 258 9.22 -1.43 -7.21
C GLY A 258 7.75 -1.54 -7.63
N TYR A 259 6.78 -1.18 -6.77
CA TYR A 259 5.37 -1.10 -7.16
C TYR A 259 5.06 0.11 -8.04
N LEU A 260 5.86 1.18 -7.88
CA LEU A 260 5.76 2.40 -8.67
C LEU A 260 7.03 2.62 -9.49
N LYS A 261 6.89 3.36 -10.58
CA LYS A 261 7.99 3.84 -11.42
C LYS A 261 7.94 5.35 -11.57
N VAL A 262 9.11 5.97 -11.73
CA VAL A 262 9.22 7.41 -12.00
C VAL A 262 9.00 7.68 -13.48
N VAL A 263 7.93 8.40 -13.81
CA VAL A 263 7.62 8.87 -15.17
C VAL A 263 8.35 10.19 -15.46
N ALA A 264 8.31 11.11 -14.50
CA ALA A 264 8.98 12.41 -14.59
C ALA A 264 9.46 12.88 -13.21
N ALA A 265 10.48 13.72 -13.21
CA ALA A 265 11.03 14.33 -12.00
C ALA A 265 11.36 15.81 -12.27
N GLU A 266 10.56 16.70 -11.70
CA GLU A 266 10.68 18.14 -11.90
C GLU A 266 11.22 18.84 -10.65
N PRO A 267 12.14 19.81 -10.79
CA PRO A 267 12.59 20.59 -9.65
C PRO A 267 11.46 21.46 -9.09
N LEU A 268 11.30 21.50 -7.76
CA LEU A 268 10.36 22.43 -7.14
C LEU A 268 10.81 23.88 -7.36
N VAL A 269 9.86 24.74 -7.74
CA VAL A 269 10.12 26.16 -7.97
C VAL A 269 10.36 26.88 -6.63
N GLY A 270 11.46 27.63 -6.51
CA GLY A 270 11.80 28.45 -5.33
C GLY A 270 13.17 28.15 -4.69
N ASN A 271 13.37 28.55 -3.42
CA ASN A 271 14.63 28.39 -2.68
C ASN A 271 14.95 26.92 -2.28
N ARG A 272 14.09 25.96 -2.63
CA ARG A 272 14.26 24.52 -2.33
C ARG A 272 14.84 23.76 -3.53
N ARG A 273 15.97 24.23 -4.07
CA ARG A 273 16.59 23.71 -5.32
C ARG A 273 16.92 22.20 -5.33
N LYS A 274 16.94 21.52 -4.17
CA LYS A 274 17.18 20.07 -4.07
C LYS A 274 15.90 19.23 -4.04
N ALA A 275 14.76 19.82 -3.71
CA ALA A 275 13.50 19.09 -3.62
C ALA A 275 12.88 18.96 -5.02
N ARG A 276 12.43 17.75 -5.36
CA ARG A 276 11.82 17.43 -6.64
C ARG A 276 10.39 16.95 -6.41
N LYS A 277 9.52 17.29 -7.34
CA LYS A 277 8.21 16.66 -7.51
C LYS A 277 8.39 15.49 -8.47
N TYR A 278 7.92 14.33 -8.07
CA TYR A 278 7.97 13.12 -8.86
C TYR A 278 6.58 12.77 -9.36
N THR A 279 6.49 12.51 -10.66
CA THR A 279 5.30 11.94 -11.28
C THR A 279 5.47 10.44 -11.34
N LEU A 280 4.62 9.70 -10.64
CA LEU A 280 4.68 8.25 -10.49
C LEU A 280 3.52 7.57 -11.20
N ALA A 281 3.77 6.36 -11.69
CA ALA A 281 2.76 5.44 -12.22
C ALA A 281 2.98 4.04 -11.63
N LEU A 282 1.96 3.16 -11.72
CA LEU A 282 2.16 1.74 -11.48
C LEU A 282 3.23 1.20 -12.44
N THR A 283 4.06 0.29 -11.93
CA THR A 283 5.18 -0.25 -12.70
C THR A 283 4.70 -0.95 -13.98
N ASN A 284 3.75 -1.87 -13.84
CA ASN A 284 3.24 -2.71 -14.92
C ASN A 284 1.86 -3.30 -14.60
N LEU A 285 1.31 -4.11 -15.51
CA LEU A 285 0.00 -4.72 -15.35
C LEU A 285 -0.04 -5.79 -14.24
N GLU A 286 1.06 -6.49 -13.98
CA GLU A 286 1.18 -7.42 -12.85
C GLU A 286 0.95 -6.69 -11.51
N ILE A 287 1.55 -5.52 -11.32
CA ILE A 287 1.36 -4.73 -10.09
C ILE A 287 -0.09 -4.23 -9.97
N ARG A 288 -0.69 -3.84 -11.09
CA ARG A 288 -2.09 -3.39 -11.12
C ARG A 288 -3.03 -4.50 -10.64
N PHE A 289 -2.93 -5.70 -11.21
CA PHE A 289 -3.78 -6.83 -10.82
C PHE A 289 -3.58 -7.24 -9.36
N MET A 290 -2.34 -7.20 -8.86
CA MET A 290 -2.08 -7.42 -7.44
C MET A 290 -2.81 -6.42 -6.54
N PHE A 291 -2.79 -5.13 -6.86
CA PHE A 291 -3.51 -4.12 -6.07
C PHE A 291 -5.03 -4.28 -6.16
N GLU A 292 -5.55 -4.58 -7.36
CA GLU A 292 -6.98 -4.86 -7.56
C GLU A 292 -7.42 -6.05 -6.69
N ASP A 293 -6.71 -7.18 -6.75
CA ASP A 293 -7.03 -8.36 -5.94
C ASP A 293 -6.85 -8.10 -4.43
N MET A 294 -5.81 -7.38 -4.04
CA MET A 294 -5.60 -6.96 -2.64
C MET A 294 -6.80 -6.18 -2.09
N ILE A 295 -7.30 -5.21 -2.86
CA ILE A 295 -8.46 -4.40 -2.49
C ILE A 295 -9.73 -5.25 -2.48
N LEU A 296 -9.93 -6.12 -3.48
CA LEU A 296 -11.06 -7.05 -3.52
C LEU A 296 -11.11 -7.97 -2.30
N ARG A 297 -9.96 -8.44 -1.82
CA ARG A 297 -9.87 -9.27 -0.62
C ARG A 297 -10.33 -8.55 0.64
N TRP A 298 -10.27 -7.22 0.71
CA TRP A 298 -10.82 -6.47 1.86
C TRP A 298 -12.33 -6.68 2.00
N PHE A 299 -13.00 -6.98 0.88
CA PHE A 299 -14.43 -7.25 0.81
C PHE A 299 -14.74 -8.76 0.71
N SER A 300 -13.74 -9.65 0.80
CA SER A 300 -13.96 -11.10 0.65
C SER A 300 -14.77 -11.74 1.78
N HIS A 301 -14.65 -11.24 3.01
CA HIS A 301 -15.53 -11.66 4.12
C HIS A 301 -16.98 -11.22 3.91
N ALA A 302 -17.19 -10.27 3.00
CA ALA A 302 -18.50 -9.89 2.55
C ALA A 302 -19.01 -10.84 1.45
N LYS A 303 -18.20 -11.49 0.59
CA LYS A 303 -18.66 -12.19 -0.64
C LYS A 303 -19.88 -13.14 -0.54
N MET A 304 -20.11 -13.84 0.57
CA MET A 304 -21.35 -14.62 0.75
C MET A 304 -22.55 -13.76 1.18
N GLU A 305 -22.32 -12.70 1.96
CA GLU A 305 -23.31 -11.69 2.38
C GLU A 305 -23.49 -10.57 1.32
N THR A 306 -22.50 -10.33 0.43
CA THR A 306 -22.43 -9.30 -0.63
C THR A 306 -23.50 -9.51 -1.69
N ASN A 307 -23.80 -10.77 -2.03
CA ASN A 307 -24.90 -11.08 -2.93
C ASN A 307 -26.26 -10.66 -2.35
N GLU A 308 -26.43 -10.66 -1.03
CA GLU A 308 -27.68 -10.23 -0.40
C GLU A 308 -27.82 -8.71 -0.49
N PHE A 309 -26.76 -7.95 -0.22
CA PHE A 309 -26.79 -6.48 -0.37
C PHE A 309 -27.01 -6.05 -1.83
N ILE A 310 -26.28 -6.63 -2.78
CA ILE A 310 -26.45 -6.28 -4.21
C ILE A 310 -27.86 -6.62 -4.68
N ARG A 311 -28.41 -7.79 -4.30
CA ARG A 311 -29.79 -8.16 -4.62
C ARG A 311 -30.78 -7.20 -3.98
N ALA A 312 -30.56 -6.83 -2.72
CA ALA A 312 -31.41 -5.88 -2.01
C ALA A 312 -31.39 -4.51 -2.68
N LEU A 313 -30.20 -4.03 -3.08
CA LEU A 313 -30.03 -2.78 -3.80
C LEU A 313 -30.75 -2.79 -5.16
N ILE A 314 -30.54 -3.83 -5.99
CA ILE A 314 -31.17 -3.93 -7.32
C ILE A 314 -32.71 -4.06 -7.22
N ASN A 315 -33.20 -4.74 -6.19
CA ASN A 315 -34.64 -4.96 -6.00
C ASN A 315 -35.34 -3.85 -5.17
N GLY A 316 -34.60 -2.86 -4.66
CA GLY A 316 -35.12 -1.83 -3.77
C GLY A 316 -35.59 -2.31 -2.39
N ASP A 317 -34.99 -3.40 -1.88
CA ASP A 317 -35.25 -3.90 -0.52
C ASP A 317 -34.46 -3.09 0.53
N ILE A 318 -35.04 -1.95 0.92
CA ILE A 318 -34.48 -1.02 1.92
C ILE A 318 -34.19 -1.71 3.26
N GLU A 319 -35.06 -2.63 3.69
CA GLU A 319 -34.93 -3.31 4.98
C GLU A 319 -33.68 -4.21 4.98
N SER A 320 -33.51 -5.03 3.95
CA SER A 320 -32.33 -5.89 3.80
C SER A 320 -31.04 -5.07 3.64
N MET A 321 -31.10 -3.95 2.92
CA MET A 321 -29.95 -3.04 2.80
C MET A 321 -29.52 -2.48 4.16
N ASN A 322 -30.46 -1.98 4.96
CA ASN A 322 -30.19 -1.46 6.31
C ASN A 322 -29.64 -2.55 7.24
N ALA A 323 -30.24 -3.74 7.22
CA ALA A 323 -29.81 -4.87 8.05
C ALA A 323 -28.37 -5.28 7.72
N TYR A 324 -28.05 -5.37 6.44
CA TYR A 324 -26.71 -5.70 5.97
C TYR A 324 -25.70 -4.62 6.35
N MET A 325 -25.98 -3.35 6.02
CA MET A 325 -25.03 -2.26 6.22
C MET A 325 -24.74 -2.02 7.70
N ASN A 326 -25.74 -2.10 8.59
CA ASN A 326 -25.50 -2.01 10.04
C ASN A 326 -24.69 -3.21 10.56
N LYS A 327 -24.94 -4.43 10.07
CA LYS A 327 -24.16 -5.62 10.44
C LYS A 327 -22.70 -5.52 10.02
N VAL A 328 -22.43 -5.06 8.80
CA VAL A 328 -21.06 -4.85 8.30
C VAL A 328 -20.37 -3.73 9.09
N THR A 329 -21.06 -2.61 9.28
CA THR A 329 -20.49 -1.43 9.96
C THR A 329 -20.00 -1.77 11.36
N LEU A 330 -20.79 -2.55 12.11
CA LEU A 330 -20.43 -3.02 13.45
C LEU A 330 -19.15 -3.87 13.45
N LYS A 331 -18.97 -4.76 12.47
CA LYS A 331 -17.81 -5.65 12.37
C LYS A 331 -16.56 -4.94 11.83
N THR A 332 -16.74 -4.06 10.86
CA THR A 332 -15.62 -3.46 10.13
C THR A 332 -14.99 -2.31 10.90
N ILE A 333 -15.79 -1.42 11.53
CA ILE A 333 -15.24 -0.31 12.33
C ILE A 333 -14.54 -0.81 13.60
N SER A 334 -14.95 -1.95 14.16
CA SER A 334 -14.22 -2.61 15.26
C SER A 334 -12.78 -3.03 14.89
N TYR A 335 -12.44 -3.13 13.60
CA TYR A 335 -11.09 -3.43 13.11
C TYR A 335 -10.27 -2.16 12.81
N PHE A 336 -10.90 -0.99 12.67
CA PHE A 336 -10.25 0.30 12.37
C PHE A 336 -10.03 1.16 13.63
N ASP A 337 -10.78 0.92 14.73
CA ASP A 337 -10.70 1.64 16.02
C ASP A 337 -9.42 1.39 16.87
N THR A 338 -8.25 1.19 16.26
CA THR A 338 -6.96 1.19 16.99
C THR A 338 -6.32 2.57 17.10
N GLY A 339 -6.96 3.63 16.58
CA GLY A 339 -6.53 5.03 16.66
C GLY A 339 -7.57 5.92 17.33
N ASN A 340 -7.17 6.69 18.34
CA ASN A 340 -8.04 7.32 19.34
C ASN A 340 -8.56 8.72 18.96
N ILE A 341 -8.96 8.98 17.69
CA ILE A 341 -9.58 10.26 17.29
C ILE A 341 -10.56 10.02 16.12
N PRO A 342 -11.89 10.15 16.31
CA PRO A 342 -12.83 10.16 15.20
C PRO A 342 -12.80 11.53 14.52
N SER A 343 -12.53 11.56 13.21
CA SER A 343 -12.88 12.73 12.39
C SER A 343 -14.25 12.50 11.73
N ASP A 344 -15.07 13.56 11.68
CA ASP A 344 -16.48 13.48 11.28
C ASP A 344 -16.68 13.19 9.76
N GLU A 345 -15.63 13.19 8.92
CA GLU A 345 -15.71 12.94 7.46
C GLU A 345 -15.19 11.54 7.02
N GLU A 346 -14.62 10.76 7.94
CA GLU A 346 -14.10 9.41 7.65
C GLU A 346 -15.15 8.33 7.32
N PRO A 347 -16.38 8.35 7.87
CA PRO A 347 -17.39 7.33 7.58
C PRO A 347 -17.79 7.34 6.09
N GLU A 348 -18.11 8.51 5.54
CA GLU A 348 -18.65 8.66 4.17
C GLU A 348 -17.74 8.04 3.12
N ARG A 349 -16.44 8.36 3.17
CA ARG A 349 -15.45 7.88 2.19
C ARG A 349 -15.15 6.40 2.35
N PHE A 350 -15.18 5.89 3.58
CA PHE A 350 -15.08 4.46 3.84
C PHE A 350 -16.28 3.72 3.24
N PHE A 351 -17.50 4.21 3.48
CA PHE A 351 -18.71 3.58 2.96
C PHE A 351 -18.84 3.69 1.44
N HIS A 352 -18.43 4.82 0.86
CA HIS A 352 -18.32 4.98 -0.58
C HIS A 352 -17.41 3.90 -1.19
N GLY A 353 -16.17 3.76 -0.68
CA GLY A 353 -15.25 2.73 -1.14
C GLY A 353 -15.75 1.31 -0.87
N PHE A 354 -16.49 1.11 0.23
CA PHE A 354 -17.10 -0.17 0.57
C PHE A 354 -18.21 -0.55 -0.40
N VAL A 355 -19.16 0.35 -0.68
CA VAL A 355 -20.24 0.11 -1.64
C VAL A 355 -19.67 -0.14 -3.03
N LEU A 356 -18.69 0.65 -3.49
CA LEU A 356 -17.98 0.37 -4.75
C LEU A 356 -17.33 -1.02 -4.77
N GLY A 357 -16.67 -1.40 -3.68
CA GLY A 357 -16.06 -2.72 -3.53
C GLY A 357 -17.06 -3.87 -3.62
N LEU A 358 -18.29 -3.69 -3.12
CA LEU A 358 -19.37 -4.65 -3.29
C LEU A 358 -19.86 -4.71 -4.74
N MET A 359 -19.86 -3.59 -5.47
CA MET A 359 -20.39 -3.54 -6.84
C MET A 359 -19.44 -4.09 -7.91
N VAL A 360 -18.19 -4.44 -7.58
CA VAL A 360 -17.22 -4.92 -8.60
C VAL A 360 -17.71 -6.15 -9.35
N ASP A 361 -18.39 -7.07 -8.67
CA ASP A 361 -18.96 -8.28 -9.29
C ASP A 361 -20.18 -7.98 -10.18
N GLN A 362 -20.61 -6.71 -10.31
CA GLN A 362 -21.70 -6.26 -11.19
C GLN A 362 -21.22 -5.49 -12.42
N THR A 363 -19.91 -5.43 -12.67
CA THR A 363 -19.34 -4.76 -13.86
C THR A 363 -19.78 -5.36 -15.20
N GLU A 364 -20.23 -6.63 -15.21
CA GLU A 364 -20.86 -7.25 -16.39
C GLU A 364 -22.28 -6.73 -16.67
N ASN A 365 -22.96 -6.20 -15.66
CA ASN A 365 -24.33 -5.69 -15.76
C ASN A 365 -24.39 -4.15 -15.76
N TYR A 366 -23.40 -3.48 -15.16
CA TYR A 366 -23.38 -2.04 -14.92
C TYR A 366 -22.06 -1.38 -15.29
N ILE A 367 -22.15 -0.17 -15.83
CA ILE A 367 -21.08 0.83 -15.86
C ILE A 367 -21.16 1.60 -14.54
N ILE A 368 -20.16 1.40 -13.67
CA ILE A 368 -20.09 2.03 -12.35
C ILE A 368 -19.33 3.35 -12.47
N ASN A 369 -19.98 4.44 -12.10
CA ASN A 369 -19.36 5.77 -12.04
C ASN A 369 -19.41 6.30 -10.61
N SER A 370 -18.34 6.94 -10.15
CA SER A 370 -18.30 7.63 -8.86
C SER A 370 -17.73 9.05 -9.01
N ASN A 371 -18.16 9.98 -8.14
CA ASN A 371 -17.60 11.34 -8.05
C ASN A 371 -17.56 12.13 -9.37
N ARG A 372 -18.50 11.90 -10.30
CA ARG A 372 -18.60 12.59 -11.59
C ARG A 372 -19.67 13.67 -11.58
N GLU A 373 -19.49 14.69 -12.42
CA GLU A 373 -20.46 15.78 -12.58
C GLU A 373 -21.68 15.34 -13.42
N SER A 374 -22.89 15.47 -12.87
CA SER A 374 -24.16 15.30 -13.57
C SER A 374 -25.13 16.41 -13.16
N GLY A 375 -25.93 16.91 -14.12
CA GLY A 375 -26.85 18.02 -13.90
C GLY A 375 -26.15 19.27 -13.35
N PHE A 376 -26.46 19.66 -12.11
CA PHE A 376 -25.91 20.84 -11.41
C PHE A 376 -24.99 20.49 -10.21
N GLY A 377 -24.51 19.24 -10.09
CA GLY A 377 -23.72 18.76 -8.95
C GLY A 377 -22.84 17.53 -9.25
N ARG A 378 -22.34 16.88 -8.20
CA ARG A 378 -21.56 15.64 -8.25
C ARG A 378 -22.26 14.61 -7.39
N TYR A 379 -22.66 13.48 -7.99
CA TYR A 379 -23.21 12.35 -7.25
C TYR A 379 -22.07 11.51 -6.67
N ASP A 380 -22.36 10.78 -5.59
CA ASP A 380 -21.37 9.86 -5.03
C ASP A 380 -21.20 8.60 -5.89
N ILE A 381 -22.26 7.82 -6.11
CA ILE A 381 -22.21 6.61 -6.95
C ILE A 381 -23.40 6.57 -7.91
N MET A 382 -23.13 6.24 -9.17
CA MET A 382 -24.14 5.99 -10.19
C MET A 382 -23.86 4.66 -10.89
N LEU A 383 -24.85 3.77 -10.84
CA LEU A 383 -24.84 2.50 -11.56
C LEU A 383 -25.69 2.64 -12.82
N GLU A 384 -25.01 2.63 -13.95
CA GLU A 384 -25.64 2.72 -15.25
C GLU A 384 -25.77 1.32 -15.86
N PRO A 385 -26.98 0.76 -16.07
CA PRO A 385 -27.14 -0.60 -16.60
C PRO A 385 -26.59 -0.66 -18.03
N ILE A 386 -25.83 -1.70 -18.39
CA ILE A 386 -25.31 -1.86 -19.76
C ILE A 386 -26.48 -2.08 -20.73
N GLU A 387 -27.42 -2.96 -20.37
CA GLU A 387 -28.68 -3.17 -21.09
C GLU A 387 -29.77 -2.19 -20.61
N LYS A 388 -29.92 -1.06 -21.31
CA LYS A 388 -30.85 0.03 -20.94
C LYS A 388 -32.32 -0.34 -20.88
N THR A 389 -32.71 -1.39 -21.59
CA THR A 389 -34.10 -1.83 -21.75
C THR A 389 -34.47 -3.01 -20.86
N ASN A 390 -33.53 -3.48 -20.03
CA ASN A 390 -33.73 -4.62 -19.16
C ASN A 390 -34.27 -4.13 -17.81
N ASP A 391 -35.58 -4.28 -17.58
CA ASP A 391 -36.24 -3.85 -16.34
C ASP A 391 -35.73 -4.61 -15.10
N LYS A 392 -34.92 -5.67 -15.27
CA LYS A 392 -34.23 -6.36 -14.17
C LYS A 392 -33.11 -5.52 -13.54
N TYR A 393 -32.51 -4.59 -14.28
CA TYR A 393 -31.36 -3.80 -13.84
C TYR A 393 -31.70 -2.31 -13.95
N PRO A 394 -32.18 -1.67 -12.86
CA PRO A 394 -32.53 -0.26 -12.85
C PRO A 394 -31.28 0.62 -12.91
N GLY A 395 -31.41 1.86 -13.39
CA GLY A 395 -30.42 2.88 -13.09
C GLY A 395 -30.42 3.16 -11.59
N ILE A 396 -29.27 3.25 -10.94
CA ILE A 396 -29.22 3.51 -9.50
C ILE A 396 -28.34 4.72 -9.23
N VAL A 397 -28.85 5.66 -8.43
CA VAL A 397 -28.09 6.81 -7.94
C VAL A 397 -28.06 6.76 -6.42
N ILE A 398 -26.85 6.83 -5.86
CA ILE A 398 -26.60 6.76 -4.42
C ILE A 398 -25.91 8.05 -3.98
N GLU A 399 -26.42 8.64 -2.90
CA GLU A 399 -25.81 9.79 -2.23
C GLU A 399 -25.57 9.47 -0.75
N PHE A 400 -24.36 9.77 -0.27
CA PHE A 400 -23.94 9.59 1.11
C PHE A 400 -23.99 10.92 1.86
N LYS A 401 -24.38 10.89 3.13
CA LYS A 401 -24.27 12.04 4.05
C LYS A 401 -23.94 11.60 5.46
N VAL A 402 -22.95 12.25 6.06
CA VAL A 402 -22.75 12.19 7.52
C VAL A 402 -23.66 13.21 8.19
N ILE A 403 -24.32 12.78 9.28
CA ILE A 403 -25.15 13.66 10.09
C ILE A 403 -24.35 14.87 10.53
N ASN A 404 -24.90 16.06 10.31
CA ASN A 404 -24.34 17.29 10.85
C ASN A 404 -25.23 17.79 11.98
N PRO A 405 -24.83 17.63 13.26
CA PRO A 405 -25.65 18.05 14.40
C PRO A 405 -26.01 19.54 14.45
N ARG A 406 -25.38 20.38 13.61
CA ARG A 406 -25.73 21.80 13.47
C ARG A 406 -26.85 22.05 12.47
N LYS A 407 -27.17 21.08 11.60
CA LYS A 407 -28.16 21.18 10.52
C LYS A 407 -29.29 20.16 10.67
N GLU A 408 -28.98 18.96 11.16
CA GLU A 408 -29.85 17.80 11.22
C GLU A 408 -29.78 17.19 12.63
N ASN A 409 -30.92 16.78 13.16
CA ASN A 409 -31.04 16.22 14.51
C ASN A 409 -31.16 14.68 14.52
N SER A 410 -31.41 14.07 13.37
CA SER A 410 -31.60 12.62 13.25
C SER A 410 -31.08 12.08 11.91
N LEU A 411 -30.90 10.76 11.85
CA LEU A 411 -30.46 10.08 10.62
C LEU A 411 -31.51 10.17 9.51
N GLU A 412 -32.78 10.22 9.89
CA GLU A 412 -33.92 10.38 8.98
C GLU A 412 -33.87 11.75 8.28
N GLU A 413 -33.59 12.83 9.02
CA GLU A 413 -33.42 14.16 8.41
C GLU A 413 -32.21 14.21 7.45
N THR A 414 -31.12 13.52 7.82
CA THR A 414 -29.92 13.42 6.98
C THR A 414 -30.17 12.61 5.70
N VAL A 415 -30.94 11.51 5.77
CA VAL A 415 -31.24 10.68 4.60
C VAL A 415 -32.18 11.42 3.63
N GLU A 416 -33.16 12.15 4.17
CA GLU A 416 -34.04 13.02 3.39
C GLU A 416 -33.22 14.13 2.70
N ALA A 417 -32.23 14.70 3.39
CA ALA A 417 -31.33 15.68 2.80
C ALA A 417 -30.44 15.10 1.68
N ALA A 418 -30.08 13.82 1.74
CA ALA A 418 -29.36 13.11 0.67
C ALA A 418 -30.26 12.90 -0.55
N LEU A 419 -31.48 12.39 -0.35
CA LEU A 419 -32.47 12.20 -1.42
C LEU A 419 -32.86 13.53 -2.09
N LYS A 420 -33.06 14.58 -1.30
CA LYS A 420 -33.35 15.92 -1.82
C LYS A 420 -32.20 16.48 -2.66
N GLN A 421 -30.97 16.16 -2.30
CA GLN A 421 -29.79 16.58 -3.06
C GLN A 421 -29.75 15.92 -4.44
N ILE A 422 -30.12 14.63 -4.56
CA ILE A 422 -30.25 13.94 -5.85
C ILE A 422 -31.23 14.69 -6.77
N ASP A 423 -32.37 15.11 -6.22
CA ASP A 423 -33.42 15.83 -6.95
C ASP A 423 -32.99 17.22 -7.40
N GLU A 424 -32.52 18.03 -6.45
CA GLU A 424 -32.14 19.41 -6.70
C GLU A 424 -31.00 19.51 -7.72
N LYS A 425 -30.15 18.49 -7.75
CA LYS A 425 -29.02 18.43 -8.68
C LYS A 425 -29.32 17.73 -9.99
N ASN A 426 -30.49 17.09 -10.12
CA ASN A 426 -30.97 16.41 -11.32
C ASN A 426 -29.96 15.38 -11.86
N TYR A 427 -29.49 14.48 -10.98
CA TYR A 427 -28.47 13.49 -11.34
C TYR A 427 -28.96 12.50 -12.41
N ASP A 428 -30.26 12.26 -12.50
CA ASP A 428 -30.91 11.38 -13.49
C ASP A 428 -30.68 11.82 -14.93
N ALA A 429 -30.39 13.10 -15.17
CA ALA A 429 -30.19 13.66 -16.49
C ALA A 429 -29.14 12.88 -17.31
N GLU A 430 -28.10 12.37 -16.66
CA GLU A 430 -27.07 11.57 -17.33
C GLU A 430 -27.58 10.17 -17.73
N LEU A 431 -28.31 9.48 -16.85
CA LEU A 431 -28.89 8.16 -17.13
C LEU A 431 -29.96 8.23 -18.22
N ILE A 432 -30.83 9.24 -18.15
CA ILE A 432 -31.89 9.48 -19.14
C ILE A 432 -31.28 9.79 -20.51
N LYS A 433 -30.26 10.67 -20.56
CA LYS A 433 -29.54 10.97 -21.80
C LYS A 433 -28.90 9.73 -22.42
N ARG A 434 -28.48 8.75 -21.59
CA ARG A 434 -27.89 7.48 -22.02
C ARG A 434 -28.93 6.37 -22.28
N GLY A 435 -30.23 6.69 -22.21
CA GLY A 435 -31.32 5.82 -22.64
C GLY A 435 -31.96 4.98 -21.54
N VAL A 436 -31.64 5.21 -20.26
CA VAL A 436 -32.38 4.60 -19.13
C VAL A 436 -33.72 5.31 -19.01
N LYS A 437 -34.81 4.55 -18.83
CA LYS A 437 -36.13 5.12 -18.61
C LYS A 437 -36.22 5.69 -17.20
N GLU A 438 -36.82 6.87 -17.06
CA GLU A 438 -36.94 7.58 -15.78
C GLU A 438 -37.65 6.73 -14.72
N GLU A 439 -38.69 5.98 -15.12
CA GLU A 439 -39.42 5.07 -14.22
C GLU A 439 -38.61 3.85 -13.75
N ASN A 440 -37.44 3.60 -14.35
CA ASN A 440 -36.54 2.51 -13.99
C ASN A 440 -35.25 3.03 -13.34
N ILE A 441 -35.30 4.23 -12.75
CA ILE A 441 -34.21 4.80 -11.95
C ILE A 441 -34.62 4.74 -10.47
N GLN A 442 -33.74 4.20 -9.64
CA GLN A 442 -33.89 4.11 -8.19
C GLN A 442 -32.91 5.07 -7.50
N HIS A 443 -33.40 5.74 -6.46
CA HIS A 443 -32.61 6.69 -5.67
C HIS A 443 -32.41 6.17 -4.26
N TYR A 444 -31.17 6.22 -3.76
CA TYR A 444 -30.87 5.85 -2.38
C TYR A 444 -30.06 6.92 -1.66
N GLY A 445 -30.57 7.37 -0.52
CA GLY A 445 -29.83 8.18 0.43
C GLY A 445 -29.24 7.29 1.51
N PHE A 446 -27.98 7.53 1.86
CA PHE A 446 -27.29 6.83 2.94
C PHE A 446 -26.85 7.85 3.99
N ALA A 447 -27.45 7.78 5.18
CA ALA A 447 -27.13 8.64 6.31
C ALA A 447 -26.26 7.92 7.34
N PHE A 448 -25.23 8.60 7.84
CA PHE A 448 -24.26 8.02 8.79
C PHE A 448 -24.18 8.82 10.09
N ARG A 449 -24.13 8.09 11.22
CA ARG A 449 -23.80 8.63 12.55
C ARG A 449 -22.83 7.69 13.25
N GLY A 450 -21.53 7.94 13.11
CA GLY A 450 -20.51 7.05 13.64
C GLY A 450 -20.61 5.64 13.05
N LYS A 451 -21.15 4.69 13.81
CA LYS A 451 -21.32 3.27 13.42
C LYS A 451 -22.74 2.91 12.98
N GLU A 452 -23.66 3.87 13.00
CA GLU A 452 -25.04 3.66 12.60
C GLU A 452 -25.25 4.15 11.16
N VAL A 453 -25.94 3.34 10.36
CA VAL A 453 -26.30 3.65 8.98
C VAL A 453 -27.82 3.61 8.86
N LEU A 454 -28.41 4.62 8.22
CA LEU A 454 -29.79 4.57 7.76
C LEU A 454 -29.82 4.76 6.24
N ILE A 455 -30.51 3.86 5.56
CA ILE A 455 -30.73 3.91 4.11
C ILE A 455 -32.20 4.10 3.88
N ASP A 456 -32.54 5.01 2.98
CA ASP A 456 -33.89 5.16 2.47
C ASP A 456 -33.84 5.44 0.96
N GLY A 457 -34.93 5.19 0.27
CA GLY A 457 -34.98 5.32 -1.18
C GLY A 457 -36.39 5.29 -1.74
N ARG A 458 -36.48 5.54 -3.05
CA ARG A 458 -37.75 5.63 -3.77
C ARG A 458 -37.63 5.09 -5.20
#